data_AF-A0AAW1HA10-F1
#
_entry.id   AF-A0AAW1HA10-F1
#
_cell.length_a   1.000
_cell.length_b   1.000
_cell.length_c   1.000
_cell.angle_alpha   90.00
_cell.angle_beta   90.00
_cell.angle_gamma   90.00
#
_symmetry.space_group_name_H-M   'P 1'
#
loop_
_entity.id
_entity.type
_entity.pdbx_description
1 polymer ?
#
loop_
_entity_poly.entity_id
_entity_poly.type
_entity_poly.pdbx_seq_one_letter_code
_entity_poly.pdbx_strand_id
1 'polypeptide(L)'
;MIVFSWNIRGCNDPLKYQEVLDFFRAHKVDVFCVLETRIKEAKASNFFNKLKPFSVIHNYTCHANGRIWVVWNPFTVTVTPIAVHTQFIHCSVRHHSSCSQFHVTFVYASNDAKVRVALWSELCTLSASIEEWIVLGDFNVVRDASERISHHSFDLHDILEFNECILRCGLEDIKGIGCEYTWTNKQDNSRVWCKLDRAMVNSRWLIQFSSSSTNFLPAGVSDHSLMFVTIFSEANHRKRFSFLNFWVTDPSYVSVVQQAWAIPVYGSPMFRFFAKLRNVKHHLLDMHTSKFSNIQKRLDLAKSALADCQLQLQNCPLDSHLAQVEKRLLEEYTKLRGIELSILKQWSKADNVVYNHSGTSYFYGKSMNG
;
A
#
# COMPACT_ATOMS: atom_id res chain seq x y z
N MET A 1 -7.39 -3.91 -0.97
CA MET A 1 -6.93 -2.60 -0.47
C MET A 1 -6.29 -2.78 0.89
N ILE A 2 -5.14 -2.15 1.10
CA ILE A 2 -4.40 -2.18 2.37
C ILE A 2 -4.17 -0.75 2.86
N VAL A 3 -4.49 -0.51 4.14
CA VAL A 3 -4.26 0.76 4.82
C VAL A 3 -3.21 0.57 5.91
N PHE A 4 -2.17 1.38 5.91
CA PHE A 4 -1.08 1.34 6.88
C PHE A 4 -1.19 2.49 7.89
N SER A 5 -0.73 2.25 9.12
CA SER A 5 -0.50 3.28 10.13
C SER A 5 0.77 2.96 10.91
N TRP A 6 1.65 3.96 11.06
CA TRP A 6 2.88 3.78 11.81
C TRP A 6 3.28 5.06 12.55
N ASN A 7 3.34 4.99 13.88
CA ASN A 7 4.04 5.99 14.67
C ASN A 7 5.56 5.77 14.56
N ILE A 8 6.24 6.67 13.86
CA ILE A 8 7.67 6.57 13.59
C ILE A 8 8.53 7.26 14.67
N ARG A 9 7.89 8.00 15.60
CA ARG A 9 8.55 8.78 16.66
C ARG A 9 9.75 9.59 16.13
N GLY A 10 9.45 10.49 15.21
CA GLY A 10 10.40 11.38 14.56
C GLY A 10 11.06 10.79 13.32
N CYS A 11 10.86 11.45 12.18
CA CYS A 11 11.38 11.11 10.87
C CYS A 11 12.52 12.07 10.45
N ASN A 12 13.10 12.84 11.38
CA ASN A 12 14.31 13.63 11.15
C ASN A 12 15.59 12.77 11.13
N ASP A 13 15.53 11.57 11.70
CA ASP A 13 16.63 10.60 11.65
C ASP A 13 16.77 10.06 10.20
N PRO A 14 17.95 10.15 9.57
CA PRO A 14 18.13 9.72 8.18
C PRO A 14 17.80 8.25 7.92
N LEU A 15 18.01 7.38 8.91
CA LEU A 15 17.73 5.95 8.81
C LEU A 15 16.22 5.72 8.85
N LYS A 16 15.51 6.32 9.82
CA LYS A 16 14.04 6.26 9.87
C LYS A 16 13.39 6.86 8.63
N TYR A 17 13.94 7.97 8.15
CA TYR A 17 13.52 8.62 6.91
C TYR A 17 13.62 7.67 5.72
N GLN A 18 14.76 6.97 5.60
CA GLN A 18 15.01 6.06 4.48
C GLN A 18 14.13 4.80 4.57
N GLU A 19 13.94 4.24 5.78
CA GLU A 19 13.02 3.12 6.02
C GLU A 19 11.59 3.42 5.59
N VAL A 20 11.06 4.61 5.93
CA VAL A 20 9.72 4.99 5.48
C VAL A 20 9.66 5.06 3.94
N LEU A 21 10.67 5.63 3.27
CA LEU A 21 10.72 5.67 1.81
C LEU A 21 10.81 4.27 1.19
N ASP A 22 11.65 3.39 1.73
CA ASP A 22 11.82 2.05 1.22
C ASP A 22 10.57 1.20 1.45
N PHE A 23 9.84 1.45 2.55
CA PHE A 23 8.54 0.85 2.77
C PHE A 23 7.54 1.18 1.64
N PHE A 24 7.43 2.45 1.25
CA PHE A 24 6.57 2.87 0.13
C PHE A 24 6.99 2.26 -1.22
N ARG A 25 8.29 1.97 -1.42
CA ARG A 25 8.82 1.36 -2.64
C ARG A 25 8.60 -0.15 -2.69
N ALA A 26 8.77 -0.82 -1.55
CA ALA A 26 8.72 -2.27 -1.46
C ALA A 26 7.29 -2.81 -1.38
N HIS A 27 6.35 -2.04 -0.81
CA HIS A 27 4.99 -2.50 -0.55
C HIS A 27 3.97 -1.82 -1.47
N LYS A 28 2.92 -2.57 -1.81
CA LYS A 28 1.73 -2.01 -2.46
C LYS A 28 0.89 -1.25 -1.45
N VAL A 29 1.23 0.03 -1.27
CA VAL A 29 0.54 0.94 -0.35
C VAL A 29 -0.60 1.64 -1.09
N ASP A 30 -1.85 1.44 -0.64
CA ASP A 30 -2.98 2.25 -1.11
C ASP A 30 -3.07 3.54 -0.30
N VAL A 31 -3.09 3.42 1.03
CA VAL A 31 -3.09 4.56 1.97
C VAL A 31 -2.12 4.23 3.12
N PHE A 32 -1.35 5.22 3.54
CA PHE A 32 -0.44 5.10 4.68
C PHE A 32 -0.48 6.38 5.51
N CYS A 33 -0.86 6.22 6.77
CA CYS A 33 -0.71 7.24 7.79
C CYS A 33 0.62 7.12 8.54
N VAL A 34 1.43 8.17 8.51
CA VAL A 34 2.66 8.29 9.30
C VAL A 34 2.39 9.24 10.46
N LEU A 35 2.56 8.73 11.68
CA LEU A 35 2.32 9.47 12.91
C LEU A 35 3.63 9.92 13.55
N GLU A 36 3.57 11.04 14.26
CA GLU A 36 4.66 11.66 15.00
C GLU A 36 5.92 11.91 14.18
N THR A 37 5.77 12.47 12.98
CA THR A 37 6.87 12.71 12.03
C THR A 37 7.94 13.67 12.59
N ARG A 38 7.56 14.60 13.48
CA ARG A 38 8.44 15.65 14.07
C ARG A 38 9.22 16.47 13.04
N ILE A 39 8.76 16.52 11.79
CA ILE A 39 9.36 17.31 10.72
C ILE A 39 8.64 18.66 10.67
N LYS A 40 9.38 19.76 10.52
CA LYS A 40 8.78 21.09 10.30
C LYS A 40 8.25 21.20 8.87
N GLU A 41 7.16 21.93 8.65
CA GLU A 41 6.50 22.05 7.34
C GLU A 41 7.47 22.42 6.21
N ALA A 42 8.36 23.38 6.44
CA ALA A 42 9.39 23.80 5.47
C ALA A 42 10.30 22.66 4.98
N LYS A 43 10.49 21.60 5.77
CA LYS A 43 11.28 20.42 5.39
C LYS A 43 10.42 19.27 4.85
N ALA A 44 9.11 19.28 5.15
CA ALA A 44 8.19 18.23 4.74
C ALA A 44 8.01 18.16 3.21
N SER A 45 8.04 19.31 2.52
CA SER A 45 7.93 19.35 1.06
C SER A 45 8.99 18.51 0.34
N ASN A 46 10.23 18.48 0.86
CA ASN A 46 11.30 17.65 0.30
C ASN A 46 11.00 16.16 0.43
N PHE A 47 10.36 15.75 1.54
CA PHE A 47 9.93 14.37 1.74
C PHE A 47 8.82 14.00 0.75
N PHE A 48 7.79 14.85 0.64
CA PHE A 48 6.65 14.61 -0.25
C PHE A 48 7.06 14.57 -1.73
N ASN A 49 8.05 15.36 -2.13
CA ASN A 49 8.59 15.33 -3.48
C ASN A 49 9.27 13.98 -3.81
N LYS A 50 9.97 13.37 -2.84
CA LYS A 50 10.55 12.03 -3.02
C LYS A 50 9.52 10.90 -3.00
N LEU A 51 8.33 11.17 -2.47
CA LEU A 51 7.20 10.23 -2.47
C LEU A 51 6.35 10.31 -3.73
N LYS A 52 6.66 11.16 -4.72
CA LYS A 52 5.88 11.17 -5.97
C LYS A 52 5.91 9.78 -6.63
N PRO A 53 4.77 9.28 -7.15
CA PRO A 53 3.55 10.02 -7.50
C PRO A 53 2.48 10.10 -6.40
N PHE A 54 2.79 9.75 -5.15
CA PHE A 54 1.81 9.77 -4.07
C PHE A 54 1.30 11.20 -3.77
N SER A 55 0.05 11.26 -3.29
CA SER A 55 -0.60 12.47 -2.80
C SER A 55 -0.56 12.48 -1.27
N VAL A 56 -0.67 13.67 -0.66
CA VAL A 56 -0.51 13.84 0.78
C VAL A 56 -1.51 14.84 1.36
N ILE A 57 -1.97 14.56 2.58
CA ILE A 57 -2.70 15.46 3.48
C ILE A 57 -1.98 15.42 4.83
N HIS A 58 -1.97 16.54 5.53
CA HIS A 58 -1.30 16.67 6.82
C HIS A 58 -2.01 17.69 7.72
N ASN A 59 -1.70 17.69 9.01
CA ASN A 59 -2.30 18.60 9.98
C ASN A 59 -1.41 19.78 10.43
N TYR A 60 -0.47 20.25 9.61
CA TYR A 60 0.35 21.44 9.92
C TYR A 60 -0.46 22.69 10.26
N THR A 61 -1.62 22.87 9.63
CA THR A 61 -2.54 23.99 9.91
C THR A 61 -3.15 23.95 11.31
N CYS A 62 -3.20 22.77 11.93
CA CYS A 62 -3.73 22.59 13.28
C CYS A 62 -2.61 22.44 14.32
N HIS A 63 -1.43 21.96 13.93
CA HIS A 63 -0.34 21.68 14.84
C HIS A 63 1.04 21.99 14.22
N ALA A 64 1.86 22.80 14.90
CA ALA A 64 3.12 23.34 14.37
C ALA A 64 4.11 22.28 13.82
N ASN A 65 4.11 21.07 14.37
CA ASN A 65 4.97 19.96 13.93
C ASN A 65 4.29 18.96 12.96
N GLY A 66 3.05 19.20 12.52
CA GLY A 66 2.33 18.36 11.55
C GLY A 66 2.45 16.86 11.83
N ARG A 67 1.92 16.44 12.98
CA ARG A 67 2.15 15.11 13.56
C ARG A 67 1.48 13.97 12.80
N ILE A 68 0.55 14.27 11.90
CA ILE A 68 -0.20 13.26 11.15
C ILE A 68 -0.05 13.56 9.67
N TRP A 69 0.54 12.62 8.93
CA TRP A 69 0.60 12.66 7.47
C TRP A 69 -0.17 11.48 6.91
N VAL A 70 -1.12 11.73 6.02
CA VAL A 70 -1.85 10.70 5.27
C VAL A 70 -1.36 10.77 3.83
N VAL A 71 -0.67 9.72 3.39
CA VAL A 71 -0.11 9.59 2.06
C VAL A 71 -0.87 8.49 1.32
N TRP A 72 -1.24 8.69 0.06
CA TRP A 72 -1.96 7.68 -0.71
C TRP A 72 -1.56 7.65 -2.17
N ASN A 73 -1.78 6.49 -2.79
CA ASN A 73 -1.59 6.31 -4.22
C ASN A 73 -2.82 6.84 -4.98
N PRO A 74 -2.73 7.98 -5.69
CA PRO A 74 -3.88 8.56 -6.38
C PRO A 74 -4.38 7.71 -7.54
N PHE A 75 -3.63 6.69 -7.97
CA PHE A 75 -4.07 5.77 -9.03
C PHE A 75 -4.99 4.67 -8.49
N THR A 76 -4.87 4.29 -7.21
CA THR A 76 -5.69 3.22 -6.62
C THR A 76 -6.85 3.75 -5.80
N VAL A 77 -6.69 4.91 -5.16
CA VAL A 77 -7.69 5.51 -4.27
C VAL A 77 -7.80 7.02 -4.45
N THR A 78 -9.00 7.54 -4.23
CA THR A 78 -9.24 8.96 -3.98
C THR A 78 -9.46 9.15 -2.48
N VAL A 79 -8.68 10.04 -1.86
CA VAL A 79 -8.84 10.42 -0.45
C VAL A 79 -9.30 11.87 -0.40
N THR A 80 -10.44 12.11 0.24
CA THR A 80 -11.01 13.46 0.42
C THR A 80 -11.01 13.79 1.92
N PRO A 81 -10.24 14.80 2.36
CA PRO A 81 -10.26 15.22 3.76
C PRO A 81 -11.59 15.88 4.08
N ILE A 82 -12.21 15.45 5.17
CA ILE A 82 -13.47 16.01 5.69
C ILE A 82 -13.18 16.89 6.91
N ALA A 83 -12.32 16.42 7.82
CA ALA A 83 -11.89 17.17 8.98
C ALA A 83 -10.41 16.93 9.26
N VAL A 84 -9.70 18.00 9.63
CA VAL A 84 -8.30 17.98 10.03
C VAL A 84 -8.23 18.58 11.43
N HIS A 85 -7.65 17.83 12.36
CA HIS A 85 -7.57 18.19 13.77
C HIS A 85 -6.14 18.00 14.30
N THR A 86 -5.86 18.53 15.49
CA THR A 86 -4.56 18.36 16.17
C THR A 86 -4.24 16.89 16.47
N GLN A 87 -5.27 16.08 16.73
CA GLN A 87 -5.18 14.68 17.16
C GLN A 87 -5.72 13.65 16.15
N PHE A 88 -6.33 14.10 15.04
CA PHE A 88 -6.78 13.17 14.00
C PHE A 88 -6.89 13.83 12.62
N ILE A 89 -6.97 13.01 11.58
CA ILE A 89 -7.43 13.41 10.24
C ILE A 89 -8.55 12.46 9.81
N HIS A 90 -9.72 13.01 9.51
CA HIS A 90 -10.89 12.28 9.03
C HIS A 90 -11.05 12.47 7.52
N CYS A 91 -11.19 11.36 6.80
CA CYS A 91 -11.29 11.33 5.34
C CYS A 91 -12.42 10.42 4.87
N SER A 92 -13.01 10.75 3.72
CA SER A 92 -13.68 9.76 2.88
C SER A 92 -12.67 9.15 1.91
N VAL A 93 -12.69 7.84 1.77
CA VAL A 93 -11.79 7.07 0.92
C VAL A 93 -12.61 6.30 -0.10
N ARG A 94 -12.33 6.53 -1.38
CA ARG A 94 -12.94 5.81 -2.50
C ARG A 94 -11.90 4.99 -3.22
N HIS A 95 -12.07 3.68 -3.24
CA HIS A 95 -11.18 2.77 -3.96
C HIS A 95 -11.67 2.58 -5.40
N HIS A 96 -10.79 2.84 -6.38
CA HIS A 96 -11.19 2.95 -7.78
C HIS A 96 -11.66 1.62 -8.37
N SER A 97 -10.94 0.53 -8.08
CA SER A 97 -11.21 -0.75 -8.74
C SER A 97 -12.45 -1.46 -8.19
N SER A 98 -12.67 -1.41 -6.87
CA SER A 98 -13.87 -1.97 -6.24
C SER A 98 -15.06 -1.02 -6.28
N CYS A 99 -14.83 0.27 -6.55
CA CYS A 99 -15.83 1.34 -6.43
C CYS A 99 -16.41 1.48 -5.00
N SER A 100 -15.77 0.86 -4.00
CA SER A 100 -16.15 0.97 -2.60
C SER A 100 -15.78 2.34 -2.06
N GLN A 101 -16.63 2.87 -1.18
CA GLN A 101 -16.40 4.10 -0.45
C GLN A 101 -16.64 3.85 1.02
N PHE A 102 -15.81 4.44 1.87
CA PHE A 102 -15.90 4.34 3.32
C PHE A 102 -15.20 5.54 3.97
N HIS A 103 -15.34 5.66 5.28
CA HIS A 103 -14.73 6.70 6.09
C HIS A 103 -13.57 6.16 6.90
N VAL A 104 -12.49 6.95 6.99
CA VAL A 104 -11.30 6.63 7.78
C VAL A 104 -10.95 7.79 8.69
N THR A 105 -10.74 7.51 9.96
CA THR A 105 -10.14 8.47 10.90
C THR A 105 -8.78 7.97 11.34
N PHE A 106 -7.74 8.72 10.98
CA PHE A 106 -6.38 8.46 11.42
C PHE A 106 -6.10 9.21 12.72
N VAL A 107 -5.78 8.49 13.79
CA VAL A 107 -5.66 9.04 15.15
C VAL A 107 -4.19 9.10 15.61
N TYR A 108 -3.84 10.22 16.21
CA TYR A 108 -2.69 10.36 17.12
C TYR A 108 -3.16 11.13 18.36
N ALA A 109 -3.59 10.40 19.38
CA ALA A 109 -4.10 10.98 20.60
C ALA A 109 -2.98 11.60 21.44
N SER A 110 -3.29 12.65 22.21
CA SER A 110 -2.34 13.27 23.12
C SER A 110 -1.89 12.30 24.23
N ASN A 111 -0.67 12.46 24.73
CA ASN A 111 -0.25 11.78 25.96
C ASN A 111 -0.90 12.41 27.21
N ASP A 112 -1.40 13.64 27.11
CA ASP A 112 -2.14 14.32 28.18
C ASP A 112 -3.64 13.98 28.12
N ALA A 113 -4.14 13.33 29.16
CA ALA A 113 -5.53 12.93 29.32
C ALA A 113 -6.52 14.09 29.10
N LYS A 114 -6.23 15.27 29.65
CA LYS A 114 -7.12 16.44 29.54
C LYS A 114 -7.25 16.93 28.10
N VAL A 115 -6.17 16.80 27.32
CA VAL A 115 -6.17 17.17 25.90
C VAL A 115 -6.86 16.09 25.06
N ARG A 116 -6.74 14.80 25.44
CA ARG A 116 -7.40 13.70 24.74
C ARG A 116 -8.93 13.78 24.76
N VAL A 117 -9.55 14.33 25.80
CA VAL A 117 -11.02 14.44 25.91
C VAL A 117 -11.65 15.06 24.66
N ALA A 118 -11.00 16.06 24.07
CA ALA A 118 -11.47 16.70 22.83
C ALA A 118 -11.56 15.72 21.66
N LEU A 119 -10.58 14.80 21.52
CA LEU A 119 -10.62 13.75 20.50
C LEU A 119 -11.83 12.83 20.71
N TRP A 120 -12.11 12.41 21.95
CA TRP A 120 -13.25 11.52 22.25
C TRP A 120 -14.59 12.14 21.89
N SER A 121 -14.78 13.42 22.22
CA SER A 121 -16.00 14.16 21.86
C SER A 121 -16.18 14.28 20.33
N GLU A 122 -15.11 14.55 19.59
CA GLU A 122 -15.13 14.62 18.13
C GLU A 122 -15.44 13.26 17.49
N LEU A 123 -14.86 12.17 17.99
CA LEU A 123 -15.19 10.81 17.50
C LEU A 123 -16.67 10.48 17.73
N CYS A 124 -17.23 10.81 18.89
CA CYS A 124 -18.66 10.62 19.17
C CYS A 124 -19.57 11.49 18.28
N THR A 125 -19.09 12.67 17.88
CA THR A 125 -19.84 13.55 16.98
C THR A 125 -19.84 12.98 15.56
N LEU A 126 -18.68 12.51 15.09
CA LEU A 126 -18.53 11.85 13.80
C LEU A 126 -19.38 10.56 13.72
N SER A 127 -19.40 9.76 14.78
CA SER A 127 -20.11 8.47 14.79
C SER A 127 -21.62 8.58 14.58
N ALA A 128 -22.22 9.74 14.85
CA ALA A 128 -23.67 9.94 14.77
C ALA A 128 -24.24 9.85 13.34
N SER A 129 -23.43 10.08 12.31
CA SER A 129 -23.89 10.17 10.91
C SER A 129 -23.03 9.41 9.90
N ILE A 130 -22.03 8.67 10.38
CA ILE A 130 -21.11 7.93 9.51
C ILE A 130 -21.62 6.50 9.28
N GLU A 131 -21.55 6.07 8.02
CA GLU A 131 -21.82 4.69 7.59
C GLU A 131 -20.60 3.78 7.81
N GLU A 132 -19.93 3.25 6.79
CA GLU A 132 -18.78 2.35 6.99
C GLU A 132 -17.57 3.12 7.52
N TRP A 133 -17.22 2.89 8.79
CA TRP A 133 -16.15 3.62 9.46
C TRP A 133 -15.04 2.71 9.98
N ILE A 134 -13.81 3.14 9.76
CA ILE A 134 -12.64 2.65 10.47
C ILE A 134 -11.91 3.80 11.16
N VAL A 135 -11.56 3.60 12.42
CA VAL A 135 -10.72 4.49 13.22
C VAL A 135 -9.44 3.75 13.53
N LEU A 136 -8.30 4.25 13.09
CA LEU A 136 -7.03 3.59 13.32
C LEU A 136 -5.89 4.56 13.63
N GLY A 137 -4.92 4.09 14.40
CA GLY A 137 -3.73 4.86 14.76
C GLY A 137 -3.30 4.62 16.19
N ASP A 138 -2.59 5.59 16.74
CA ASP A 138 -2.05 5.55 18.10
C ASP A 138 -2.97 6.33 19.05
N PHE A 139 -3.61 5.60 19.96
CA PHE A 139 -4.55 6.17 20.92
C PHE A 139 -3.90 6.59 22.23
N ASN A 140 -2.60 6.30 22.45
CA ASN A 140 -1.87 6.55 23.69
C ASN A 140 -2.58 6.08 24.98
N VAL A 141 -3.55 5.15 24.86
CA VAL A 141 -4.34 4.60 25.96
C VAL A 141 -4.61 3.11 25.67
N VAL A 142 -4.47 2.28 26.71
CA VAL A 142 -4.84 0.85 26.67
C VAL A 142 -6.33 0.67 26.97
N ARG A 143 -6.96 -0.40 26.49
CA ARG A 143 -8.37 -0.69 26.77
C ARG A 143 -8.58 -1.59 27.97
N ASP A 144 -7.57 -2.37 28.32
CA ASP A 144 -7.60 -3.25 29.48
C ASP A 144 -6.26 -3.21 30.23
N ALA A 145 -6.30 -3.49 31.53
CA ALA A 145 -5.08 -3.51 32.34
C ALA A 145 -4.08 -4.59 31.90
N SER A 146 -4.58 -5.70 31.36
CA SER A 146 -3.75 -6.78 30.79
C SER A 146 -2.96 -6.34 29.56
N GLU A 147 -3.37 -5.27 28.88
CA GLU A 147 -2.68 -4.73 27.70
C GLU A 147 -1.50 -3.82 28.06
N ARG A 148 -1.13 -3.75 29.35
CA ARG A 148 0.03 -3.05 29.87
C ARG A 148 0.86 -3.93 30.79
N ILE A 149 2.12 -4.15 30.42
CA ILE A 149 3.14 -4.75 31.30
C ILE A 149 4.01 -3.62 31.85
N SER A 150 4.00 -3.42 33.17
CA SER A 150 4.82 -2.43 33.86
C SER A 150 5.06 -2.84 35.31
N HIS A 151 6.19 -2.38 35.87
CA HIS A 151 6.46 -2.48 37.32
C HIS A 151 5.71 -1.44 38.15
N HIS A 152 5.02 -0.50 37.51
CA HIS A 152 4.30 0.59 38.17
C HIS A 152 2.79 0.44 38.01
N SER A 153 2.06 0.83 39.05
CA SER A 153 0.62 1.03 38.96
C SER A 153 0.31 2.15 37.96
N PHE A 154 -0.90 2.13 37.43
CA PHE A 154 -1.38 3.15 36.52
C PHE A 154 -2.86 3.44 36.76
N ASP A 155 -3.30 4.61 36.32
CA ASP A 155 -4.65 5.08 36.51
C ASP A 155 -5.62 4.37 35.55
N LEU A 156 -6.71 3.81 36.09
CA LEU A 156 -7.77 3.18 35.33
C LEU A 156 -8.74 4.20 34.72
N HIS A 157 -8.70 5.47 35.15
CA HIS A 157 -9.59 6.51 34.66
C HIS A 157 -9.48 6.69 33.14
N ASP A 158 -8.26 6.73 32.61
CA ASP A 158 -8.00 6.82 31.17
C ASP A 158 -8.61 5.66 30.38
N ILE A 159 -8.56 4.44 30.96
CA ILE A 159 -9.18 3.25 30.36
C ILE A 159 -10.71 3.39 30.30
N LEU A 160 -11.32 3.83 31.40
CA LEU A 160 -12.77 3.97 31.51
C LEU A 160 -13.29 5.01 30.51
N GLU A 161 -12.64 6.18 30.44
CA GLU A 161 -13.02 7.24 29.50
C GLU A 161 -12.88 6.78 28.04
N PHE A 162 -11.78 6.08 27.71
CA PHE A 162 -11.56 5.58 26.36
C PHE A 162 -12.59 4.52 25.97
N ASN A 163 -12.88 3.56 26.85
CA ASN A 163 -13.89 2.53 26.58
C ASN A 163 -15.31 3.10 26.48
N GLU A 164 -15.66 4.12 27.28
CA GLU A 164 -16.93 4.83 27.14
C GLU A 164 -17.05 5.51 25.77
N CYS A 165 -15.98 6.16 25.29
CA CYS A 165 -15.95 6.72 23.94
C CYS A 165 -16.16 5.66 22.87
N ILE A 166 -15.44 4.53 22.95
CA ILE A 166 -15.55 3.41 22.00
C ILE A 166 -16.99 2.87 21.98
N LEU A 167 -17.59 2.67 23.15
CA LEU A 167 -18.96 2.19 23.30
C LEU A 167 -19.97 3.15 22.67
N ARG A 168 -19.86 4.45 22.98
CA ARG A 168 -20.73 5.49 22.40
C ARG A 168 -20.59 5.62 20.89
N CYS A 169 -19.40 5.38 20.36
CA CYS A 169 -19.14 5.38 18.93
C CYS A 169 -19.61 4.10 18.23
N GLY A 170 -20.01 3.06 18.98
CA GLY A 170 -20.35 1.75 18.44
C GLY A 170 -19.17 1.08 17.73
N LEU A 171 -17.96 1.28 18.26
CA LEU A 171 -16.71 0.78 17.68
C LEU A 171 -16.28 -0.54 18.33
N GLU A 172 -15.73 -1.43 17.51
CA GLU A 172 -15.17 -2.71 17.93
C GLU A 172 -13.78 -2.90 17.31
N ASP A 173 -12.85 -3.51 18.05
CA ASP A 173 -11.52 -3.83 17.53
C ASP A 173 -11.64 -4.85 16.37
N ILE A 174 -11.02 -4.54 15.22
CA ILE A 174 -10.83 -5.55 14.17
C ILE A 174 -9.89 -6.62 14.72
N LYS A 175 -10.17 -7.89 14.44
CA LYS A 175 -9.30 -9.00 14.83
C LYS A 175 -7.86 -8.75 14.35
N GLY A 176 -6.97 -8.60 15.33
CA GLY A 176 -5.54 -8.42 15.13
C GLY A 176 -4.78 -9.75 15.11
N ILE A 177 -3.73 -9.83 14.29
CA ILE A 177 -2.69 -10.86 14.34
C ILE A 177 -1.31 -10.20 14.40
N GLY A 178 -0.29 -10.93 14.85
CA GLY A 178 1.08 -10.40 14.99
C GLY A 178 1.41 -10.00 16.42
N CYS A 179 2.12 -8.89 16.61
CA CYS A 179 2.55 -8.41 17.91
C CYS A 179 1.35 -8.07 18.82
N GLU A 180 1.35 -8.63 20.03
CA GLU A 180 0.31 -8.37 21.04
C GLU A 180 0.42 -6.96 21.63
N TYR A 181 1.64 -6.55 22.00
CA TYR A 181 1.96 -5.19 22.43
C TYR A 181 2.55 -4.42 21.25
N THR A 182 2.09 -3.18 21.07
CA THR A 182 2.46 -2.35 19.92
C THR A 182 3.47 -1.27 20.29
N TRP A 183 3.73 -1.04 21.57
CA TRP A 183 4.66 -0.03 22.05
C TRP A 183 5.54 -0.54 23.18
N THR A 184 6.78 -0.05 23.23
CA THR A 184 7.63 -0.18 24.42
C THR A 184 8.51 1.04 24.64
N ASN A 185 8.72 1.43 25.91
CA ASN A 185 9.63 2.53 26.25
C ASN A 185 11.12 2.23 25.98
N LYS A 186 11.47 1.00 25.57
CA LYS A 186 12.84 0.52 25.29
C LYS A 186 13.84 0.64 26.45
N GLN A 187 13.41 0.98 27.67
CA GLN A 187 14.30 1.05 28.83
C GLN A 187 14.69 -0.34 29.32
N ASP A 188 15.89 -0.53 29.86
CA ASP A 188 16.38 -1.85 30.25
C ASP A 188 15.82 -2.31 31.60
N ASN A 189 15.94 -1.49 32.66
CA ASN A 189 15.59 -1.87 34.03
C ASN A 189 14.13 -1.57 34.42
N SER A 190 13.40 -0.86 33.58
CA SER A 190 12.03 -0.38 33.81
C SER A 190 11.23 -0.48 32.52
N ARG A 191 11.39 -1.60 31.82
CA ARG A 191 10.75 -1.81 30.51
C ARG A 191 9.25 -1.87 30.67
N VAL A 192 8.55 -1.07 29.86
CA VAL A 192 7.09 -1.06 29.77
C VAL A 192 6.69 -1.51 28.38
N TRP A 193 5.65 -2.34 28.31
CA TRP A 193 5.01 -2.75 27.06
C TRP A 193 3.53 -2.38 27.12
N CYS A 194 3.00 -1.79 26.04
CA CYS A 194 1.60 -1.40 25.95
C CYS A 194 1.03 -1.71 24.57
N LYS A 195 -0.28 -1.96 24.49
CA LYS A 195 -1.04 -1.99 23.22
C LYS A 195 -1.77 -0.65 23.02
N LEU A 196 -1.10 0.27 22.33
CA LEU A 196 -1.57 1.64 22.11
C LEU A 196 -2.15 1.86 20.71
N ASP A 197 -1.67 1.08 19.74
CA ASP A 197 -2.07 1.18 18.34
C ASP A 197 -3.25 0.25 18.07
N ARG A 198 -4.32 0.77 17.47
CA ARG A 198 -5.56 0.02 17.20
C ARG A 198 -6.16 0.34 15.86
N ALA A 199 -6.95 -0.60 15.34
CA ALA A 199 -7.87 -0.38 14.24
C ALA A 199 -9.25 -0.89 14.68
N MET A 200 -10.19 0.04 14.81
CA MET A 200 -11.55 -0.20 15.29
C MET A 200 -12.56 0.20 14.23
N VAL A 201 -13.68 -0.52 14.18
CA VAL A 201 -14.70 -0.37 13.13
C VAL A 201 -16.09 -0.40 13.72
N ASN A 202 -17.05 0.20 13.03
CA ASN A 202 -18.45 0.12 13.43
C ASN A 202 -19.18 -1.08 12.79
N SER A 203 -20.41 -1.32 13.21
CA SER A 203 -21.22 -2.44 12.72
C SER A 203 -21.46 -2.42 11.20
N ARG A 204 -21.61 -1.23 10.60
CA ARG A 204 -21.76 -1.06 9.14
C ARG A 204 -20.55 -1.56 8.39
N TRP A 205 -19.35 -1.23 8.88
CA TRP A 205 -18.12 -1.77 8.32
C TRP A 205 -18.06 -3.30 8.40
N LEU A 206 -18.44 -3.91 9.53
CA LEU A 206 -18.40 -5.36 9.69
C LEU A 206 -19.34 -6.08 8.71
N ILE A 207 -20.46 -5.46 8.32
CA ILE A 207 -21.37 -5.98 7.30
C ILE A 207 -20.71 -5.92 5.91
N GLN A 208 -20.13 -4.77 5.56
CA GLN A 208 -19.61 -4.51 4.21
C GLN A 208 -18.21 -5.11 3.95
N PHE A 209 -17.35 -5.10 4.97
CA PHE A 209 -15.95 -5.51 4.93
C PHE A 209 -15.65 -6.58 5.99
N SER A 210 -16.52 -7.60 6.06
CA SER A 210 -16.46 -8.69 7.04
C SER A 210 -15.14 -9.48 7.03
N SER A 211 -14.44 -9.51 5.89
CA SER A 211 -13.13 -10.16 5.76
C SER A 211 -11.95 -9.27 6.19
N SER A 212 -12.21 -8.07 6.72
CA SER A 212 -11.15 -7.16 7.11
C SER A 212 -10.34 -7.71 8.30
N SER A 213 -9.04 -7.50 8.28
CA SER A 213 -8.14 -7.96 9.33
C SER A 213 -7.01 -6.97 9.57
N THR A 214 -6.53 -6.94 10.81
CA THR A 214 -5.44 -6.08 11.23
C THR A 214 -4.21 -6.92 11.54
N ASN A 215 -3.03 -6.44 11.16
CA ASN A 215 -1.78 -7.08 11.47
C ASN A 215 -0.80 -6.07 12.07
N PHE A 216 -0.13 -6.47 13.15
CA PHE A 216 0.86 -5.67 13.86
C PHE A 216 2.24 -6.31 13.65
N LEU A 217 3.09 -5.61 12.91
CA LEU A 217 4.47 -6.05 12.65
C LEU A 217 5.40 -5.65 13.81
N PRO A 218 6.58 -6.28 13.94
CA PRO A 218 7.61 -5.82 14.85
C PRO A 218 7.95 -4.34 14.64
N ALA A 219 8.29 -3.63 15.73
CA ALA A 219 8.48 -2.18 15.74
C ALA A 219 9.61 -1.66 14.82
N GLY A 220 10.55 -2.53 14.40
CA GLY A 220 11.66 -2.16 13.55
C GLY A 220 12.49 -1.03 14.16
N VAL A 221 12.57 0.09 13.44
CA VAL A 221 13.33 1.29 13.83
C VAL A 221 12.56 2.22 14.77
N SER A 222 11.29 1.93 15.05
CA SER A 222 10.45 2.68 15.98
C SER A 222 10.36 1.98 17.33
N ASP A 223 9.81 2.69 18.30
CA ASP A 223 9.29 2.12 19.54
C ASP A 223 7.83 1.64 19.39
N HIS A 224 7.18 1.98 18.27
CA HIS A 224 5.87 1.46 17.88
C HIS A 224 5.93 0.43 16.75
N SER A 225 5.06 -0.59 16.84
CA SER A 225 4.73 -1.53 15.77
C SER A 225 4.11 -0.83 14.57
N LEU A 226 4.49 -1.26 13.37
CA LEU A 226 3.78 -0.89 12.15
C LEU A 226 2.49 -1.71 12.06
N MET A 227 1.36 -1.03 11.93
CA MET A 227 0.05 -1.67 11.77
C MET A 227 -0.41 -1.57 10.32
N PHE A 228 -1.01 -2.64 9.80
CA PHE A 228 -1.75 -2.59 8.55
C PHE A 228 -3.08 -3.31 8.63
N VAL A 229 -4.06 -2.75 7.92
CA VAL A 229 -5.41 -3.27 7.82
C VAL A 229 -5.64 -3.71 6.38
N THR A 230 -5.89 -5.00 6.19
CA THR A 230 -6.38 -5.51 4.91
C THR A 230 -7.89 -5.40 4.91
N ILE A 231 -8.45 -4.47 4.14
CA ILE A 231 -9.91 -4.25 4.12
C ILE A 231 -10.59 -5.34 3.28
N PHE A 232 -10.04 -5.60 2.11
CA PHE A 232 -10.41 -6.69 1.22
C PHE A 232 -9.18 -7.14 0.45
N SER A 233 -9.00 -8.46 0.37
CA SER A 233 -7.97 -9.05 -0.49
C SER A 233 -8.43 -8.98 -1.95
N GLU A 234 -7.50 -8.72 -2.88
CA GLU A 234 -7.77 -8.86 -4.33
C GLU A 234 -8.27 -10.26 -4.72
N ALA A 235 -8.20 -11.25 -3.83
CA ALA A 235 -8.82 -12.56 -4.02
C ALA A 235 -10.36 -12.49 -4.11
N ASN A 236 -11.01 -11.53 -3.44
CA ASN A 236 -12.48 -11.44 -3.37
C ASN A 236 -13.12 -10.50 -4.39
N HIS A 237 -12.34 -9.65 -5.05
CA HIS A 237 -12.81 -8.95 -6.25
C HIS A 237 -12.34 -9.74 -7.46
N ARG A 238 -13.27 -10.37 -8.19
CA ARG A 238 -12.98 -10.93 -9.52
C ARG A 238 -12.14 -9.91 -10.29
N LYS A 239 -10.83 -10.17 -10.46
CA LYS A 239 -9.95 -9.31 -11.24
C LYS A 239 -10.67 -8.98 -12.54
N ARG A 240 -10.98 -7.69 -12.74
CA ARG A 240 -11.48 -7.23 -14.03
C ARG A 240 -10.38 -7.62 -15.02
N PHE A 241 -10.75 -8.44 -16.00
CA PHE A 241 -9.81 -8.89 -17.00
C PHE A 241 -9.38 -7.67 -17.80
N SER A 242 -8.09 -7.37 -17.79
CA SER A 242 -7.50 -6.41 -18.70
C SER A 242 -6.72 -7.20 -19.74
N PHE A 243 -7.09 -7.02 -21.00
CA PHE A 243 -6.31 -7.55 -22.11
C PHE A 243 -4.94 -6.88 -22.11
N LEU A 244 -3.85 -7.66 -22.18
CA LEU A 244 -2.49 -7.09 -22.27
C LEU A 244 -2.08 -7.05 -23.74
N ASN A 245 -1.78 -5.85 -24.27
CA ASN A 245 -1.53 -5.64 -25.69
C ASN A 245 -0.35 -6.48 -26.21
N PHE A 246 0.66 -6.73 -25.37
CA PHE A 246 1.80 -7.55 -25.77
C PHE A 246 1.42 -9.01 -26.06
N TRP A 247 0.27 -9.50 -25.57
CA TRP A 247 -0.17 -10.86 -25.92
C TRP A 247 -0.27 -11.06 -27.42
N VAL A 248 -0.67 -10.04 -28.18
CA VAL A 248 -0.75 -10.10 -29.65
C VAL A 248 0.62 -10.34 -30.30
N THR A 249 1.71 -9.98 -29.62
CA THR A 249 3.07 -10.18 -30.13
C THR A 249 3.60 -11.59 -29.90
N ASP A 250 2.95 -12.40 -29.04
CA ASP A 250 3.37 -13.79 -28.84
C ASP A 250 2.91 -14.66 -30.03
N PRO A 251 3.80 -15.49 -30.62
CA PRO A 251 3.45 -16.33 -31.76
C PRO A 251 2.28 -17.30 -31.52
N SER A 252 2.01 -17.69 -30.26
CA SER A 252 0.91 -18.59 -29.91
C SER A 252 -0.43 -17.89 -29.71
N TYR A 253 -0.48 -16.56 -29.74
CA TYR A 253 -1.70 -15.80 -29.46
C TYR A 253 -2.88 -16.21 -30.36
N VAL A 254 -2.65 -16.23 -31.67
CA VAL A 254 -3.68 -16.54 -32.66
C VAL A 254 -4.22 -17.96 -32.45
N SER A 255 -3.33 -18.93 -32.25
CA SER A 255 -3.75 -20.33 -32.02
C SER A 255 -4.54 -20.48 -30.72
N VAL A 256 -4.13 -19.79 -29.65
CA VAL A 256 -4.82 -19.83 -28.35
C VAL A 256 -6.23 -19.25 -28.46
N VAL A 257 -6.39 -18.12 -29.16
CA VAL A 257 -7.72 -17.51 -29.37
C VAL A 257 -8.60 -18.39 -30.24
N GLN A 258 -8.06 -18.97 -31.32
CA GLN A 258 -8.79 -19.88 -32.21
C GLN A 258 -9.28 -21.13 -31.47
N GLN A 259 -8.41 -21.77 -30.68
CA GLN A 259 -8.76 -22.94 -29.87
C GLN A 259 -9.87 -22.60 -28.87
N ALA A 260 -9.73 -21.48 -28.16
CA ALA A 260 -10.74 -21.03 -27.20
C ALA A 260 -12.08 -20.70 -27.87
N TRP A 261 -12.06 -20.14 -29.09
CA TRP A 261 -13.26 -19.79 -29.85
C TRP A 261 -13.95 -21.01 -30.46
N ALA A 262 -13.21 -22.06 -30.80
CA ALA A 262 -13.75 -23.30 -31.39
C ALA A 262 -14.59 -24.12 -30.40
N ILE A 263 -14.47 -23.87 -29.09
CA ILE A 263 -15.25 -24.57 -28.05
C ILE A 263 -16.77 -24.38 -28.32
N PRO A 264 -17.54 -25.47 -28.48
CA PRO A 264 -18.97 -25.38 -28.75
C PRO A 264 -19.72 -24.82 -27.54
N VAL A 265 -20.64 -23.88 -27.80
CA VAL A 265 -21.52 -23.28 -26.78
C VAL A 265 -22.94 -23.24 -27.31
N TYR A 266 -23.88 -23.70 -26.50
CA TYR A 266 -25.32 -23.75 -26.78
C TYR A 266 -26.07 -22.70 -25.94
N GLY A 267 -27.19 -22.19 -26.47
CA GLY A 267 -28.02 -21.16 -25.82
C GLY A 267 -28.38 -20.02 -26.78
N SER A 268 -28.89 -18.92 -26.24
CA SER A 268 -29.22 -17.74 -27.05
C SER A 268 -27.98 -17.14 -27.72
N PRO A 269 -28.11 -16.44 -28.86
CA PRO A 269 -26.97 -15.83 -29.56
C PRO A 269 -26.09 -14.96 -28.66
N MET A 270 -26.70 -14.14 -27.80
CA MET A 270 -25.97 -13.30 -26.83
C MET A 270 -25.24 -14.13 -25.77
N PHE A 271 -25.88 -15.17 -25.24
CA PHE A 271 -25.23 -16.07 -24.29
C PHE A 271 -24.01 -16.77 -24.92
N ARG A 272 -24.15 -17.26 -26.16
CA ARG A 272 -23.07 -17.93 -26.90
C ARG A 272 -21.88 -16.99 -27.13
N PHE A 273 -22.14 -15.73 -27.47
CA PHE A 273 -21.10 -14.72 -27.65
C PHE A 273 -20.34 -14.43 -26.36
N PHE A 274 -21.04 -14.14 -25.25
CA PHE A 274 -20.40 -13.86 -23.96
C PHE A 274 -19.61 -15.07 -23.43
N ALA A 275 -20.14 -16.28 -23.59
CA ALA A 275 -19.47 -17.50 -23.19
C ALA A 275 -18.18 -17.75 -24.01
N LYS A 276 -18.20 -17.51 -25.33
CA LYS A 276 -16.98 -17.59 -26.17
C LYS A 276 -15.93 -16.56 -25.75
N LEU A 277 -16.32 -15.31 -25.47
CA LEU A 277 -15.41 -14.30 -24.93
C LEU A 277 -14.82 -14.72 -23.57
N ARG A 278 -15.63 -15.34 -22.70
CA ARG A 278 -15.17 -15.88 -21.43
C ARG A 278 -14.13 -16.98 -21.63
N ASN A 279 -14.33 -17.89 -22.58
CA ASN A 279 -13.37 -18.95 -22.91
C ASN A 279 -12.03 -18.37 -23.39
N VAL A 280 -12.07 -17.37 -24.28
CA VAL A 280 -10.86 -16.66 -24.75
C VAL A 280 -10.12 -16.03 -23.58
N LYS A 281 -10.84 -15.34 -22.69
CA LYS A 281 -10.26 -14.78 -21.47
C LYS A 281 -9.51 -15.84 -20.65
N HIS A 282 -10.11 -17.01 -20.41
CA HIS A 282 -9.48 -18.07 -19.62
C HIS A 282 -8.20 -18.57 -20.26
N HIS A 283 -8.24 -18.90 -21.56
CA HIS A 283 -7.07 -19.41 -22.27
C HIS A 283 -5.93 -18.39 -22.35
N LEU A 284 -6.24 -17.10 -22.50
CA LEU A 284 -5.24 -16.03 -22.44
C LEU A 284 -4.60 -15.90 -21.05
N LEU A 285 -5.38 -16.08 -19.98
CA LEU A 285 -4.85 -16.08 -18.61
C LEU A 285 -3.97 -17.29 -18.32
N ASP A 286 -4.33 -18.46 -18.87
CA ASP A 286 -3.53 -19.68 -18.74
C ASP A 286 -2.21 -19.57 -19.52
N MET A 287 -2.26 -19.03 -20.74
CA MET A 287 -1.07 -18.66 -21.52
C MET A 287 -0.19 -17.66 -20.75
N HIS A 288 -0.80 -16.63 -20.15
CA HIS A 288 -0.08 -15.64 -19.36
C HIS A 288 0.65 -16.29 -18.17
N THR A 289 -0.06 -17.13 -17.41
CA THR A 289 0.49 -17.77 -16.21
C THR A 289 1.60 -18.77 -16.56
N SER A 290 1.43 -19.53 -17.64
CA SER A 290 2.43 -20.51 -18.08
C SER A 290 3.69 -19.87 -18.65
N LYS A 291 3.58 -18.81 -19.46
CA LYS A 291 4.73 -18.23 -20.18
C LYS A 291 5.35 -17.00 -19.55
N PHE A 292 4.57 -16.22 -18.80
CA PHE A 292 4.94 -14.87 -18.39
C PHE A 292 4.82 -14.64 -16.87
N SER A 293 4.59 -15.69 -16.07
CA SER A 293 4.68 -15.59 -14.62
C SER A 293 6.10 -15.23 -14.16
N ASN A 294 6.18 -14.51 -13.03
CA ASN A 294 7.43 -14.12 -12.38
C ASN A 294 8.41 -13.34 -13.30
N ILE A 295 7.88 -12.47 -14.16
CA ILE A 295 8.70 -11.74 -15.14
C ILE A 295 9.83 -10.92 -14.50
N GLN A 296 9.58 -10.30 -13.34
CA GLN A 296 10.59 -9.52 -12.63
C GLN A 296 11.78 -10.38 -12.20
N LYS A 297 11.50 -11.51 -11.53
CA LYS A 297 12.54 -12.46 -11.10
C LYS A 297 13.34 -13.00 -12.28
N ARG A 298 12.67 -13.30 -13.40
CA ARG A 298 13.35 -13.76 -14.63
C ARG A 298 14.21 -12.66 -15.26
N LEU A 299 13.75 -11.41 -15.20
CA LEU A 299 14.50 -10.27 -15.70
C LEU A 299 15.76 -10.00 -14.86
N ASP A 300 15.65 -10.10 -13.53
CA ASP A 300 16.80 -9.97 -12.62
C ASP A 300 17.82 -11.10 -12.83
N LEU A 301 17.34 -12.34 -12.98
CA LEU A 301 18.19 -13.49 -13.29
C LEU A 301 18.88 -13.35 -14.66
N ALA A 302 18.14 -12.97 -15.70
CA ALA A 302 18.70 -12.76 -17.05
C ALA A 302 19.73 -11.63 -17.06
N LYS A 303 19.48 -10.54 -16.31
CA LYS A 303 20.43 -9.43 -16.16
C LYS A 303 21.71 -9.87 -15.44
N SER A 304 21.59 -10.65 -14.36
CA SER A 304 22.74 -11.20 -13.64
C SER A 304 23.55 -12.13 -14.53
N ALA A 305 22.90 -13.09 -15.19
CA ALA A 305 23.56 -14.04 -16.07
C ALA A 305 24.29 -13.35 -17.25
N LEU A 306 23.67 -12.31 -17.83
CA LEU A 306 24.30 -11.49 -18.87
C LEU A 306 25.56 -10.79 -18.34
N ALA A 307 25.47 -10.15 -17.16
CA ALA A 307 26.61 -9.48 -16.54
C ALA A 307 27.75 -10.47 -16.23
N ASP A 308 27.44 -11.65 -15.69
CA ASP A 308 28.43 -12.69 -15.39
C ASP A 308 29.12 -13.19 -16.67
N CYS A 309 28.36 -13.43 -17.74
CA CYS A 309 28.91 -13.84 -19.03
C CYS A 309 29.82 -12.75 -19.64
N GLN A 310 29.42 -11.48 -19.54
CA GLN A 310 30.21 -10.34 -19.99
C GLN A 310 31.52 -10.19 -19.21
N LEU A 311 31.50 -10.43 -17.89
CA LEU A 311 32.70 -10.45 -17.06
C LEU A 311 33.64 -11.61 -17.45
N GLN A 312 33.11 -12.78 -17.77
CA GLN A 312 33.92 -13.90 -18.27
C GLN A 312 34.56 -13.59 -19.62
N LEU A 313 33.83 -12.92 -20.53
CA LEU A 313 34.38 -12.47 -21.81
C LEU A 313 35.51 -11.45 -21.67
N GLN A 314 35.52 -10.61 -20.62
CA GLN A 314 36.67 -9.72 -20.35
C GLN A 314 37.95 -10.52 -20.07
N ASN A 315 37.83 -11.69 -19.43
CA ASN A 315 38.97 -12.57 -19.14
C ASN A 315 39.35 -13.45 -20.34
N CYS A 316 38.38 -13.77 -21.22
CA CYS A 316 38.58 -14.61 -22.40
C CYS A 316 37.97 -13.97 -23.68
N PRO A 317 38.54 -12.86 -24.22
CA PRO A 317 37.87 -12.06 -25.26
C PRO A 317 37.64 -12.75 -26.61
N LEU A 318 38.40 -13.81 -26.90
CA LEU A 318 38.35 -14.54 -28.18
C LEU A 318 37.52 -15.84 -28.10
N ASP A 319 36.83 -16.09 -26.98
CA ASP A 319 36.00 -17.27 -26.80
C ASP A 319 34.69 -17.14 -27.60
N SER A 320 34.61 -17.88 -28.72
CA SER A 320 33.45 -17.88 -29.60
C SER A 320 32.19 -18.45 -28.95
N HIS A 321 32.33 -19.37 -27.99
CA HIS A 321 31.19 -19.97 -27.30
C HIS A 321 30.59 -18.96 -26.31
N LEU A 322 31.42 -18.28 -25.51
CA LEU A 322 30.95 -17.23 -24.61
C LEU A 322 30.30 -16.07 -25.38
N ALA A 323 30.83 -15.68 -26.54
CA ALA A 323 30.22 -14.66 -27.39
C ALA A 323 28.82 -15.07 -27.89
N GLN A 324 28.62 -16.35 -28.24
CA GLN A 324 27.30 -16.88 -28.62
C GLN A 324 26.34 -16.94 -27.41
N VAL A 325 26.84 -17.26 -26.22
CA VAL A 325 26.05 -17.23 -24.98
C VAL A 325 25.62 -15.82 -24.64
N GLU A 326 26.53 -14.84 -24.68
CA GLU A 326 26.23 -13.43 -24.45
C GLU A 326 25.10 -12.94 -25.38
N LYS A 327 25.21 -13.23 -26.68
CA LYS A 327 24.19 -12.85 -27.66
C LYS A 327 22.81 -13.40 -27.30
N ARG A 328 22.72 -14.68 -26.91
CA ARG A 328 21.45 -15.30 -26.49
C ARG A 328 20.89 -14.68 -25.21
N LEU A 329 21.74 -14.42 -24.22
CA LEU A 329 21.33 -13.79 -22.96
C LEU A 329 20.85 -12.35 -23.17
N LEU A 330 21.50 -11.61 -24.07
CA LEU A 330 21.09 -10.25 -24.43
C LEU A 330 19.74 -10.24 -25.14
N GLU A 331 19.52 -11.16 -26.08
CA GLU A 331 18.23 -11.34 -26.76
C GLU A 331 17.11 -11.68 -25.76
N GLU A 332 17.36 -12.59 -24.82
CA GLU A 332 16.41 -12.96 -23.76
C GLU A 332 16.10 -11.78 -22.83
N TYR A 333 17.14 -11.09 -22.33
CA TYR A 333 16.98 -9.94 -21.46
C TYR A 333 16.18 -8.82 -22.14
N THR A 334 16.52 -8.50 -23.39
CA THR A 334 15.84 -7.46 -24.16
C THR A 334 14.37 -7.80 -24.39
N LYS A 335 14.07 -9.07 -24.69
CA LYS A 335 12.69 -9.55 -24.83
C LYS A 335 11.90 -9.41 -23.53
N LEU A 336 12.44 -9.86 -22.40
CA LEU A 336 11.79 -9.75 -21.09
C LEU A 336 11.57 -8.29 -20.71
N ARG A 337 12.57 -7.43 -20.95
CA ARG A 337 12.48 -5.99 -20.70
C ARG A 337 11.43 -5.31 -21.58
N GLY A 338 11.32 -5.69 -22.84
CA GLY A 338 10.29 -5.18 -23.75
C GLY A 338 8.86 -5.52 -23.29
N ILE A 339 8.66 -6.73 -22.76
CA ILE A 339 7.36 -7.14 -22.19
C ILE A 339 7.04 -6.33 -20.94
N GLU A 340 7.98 -6.22 -20.00
CA GLU A 340 7.82 -5.41 -18.78
C GLU A 340 7.45 -3.96 -19.11
N LEU A 341 8.18 -3.32 -20.04
CA LEU A 341 7.91 -1.97 -20.49
C LEU A 341 6.53 -1.84 -21.15
N SER A 342 6.09 -2.84 -21.90
CA SER A 342 4.76 -2.84 -22.53
C SER A 342 3.64 -2.91 -21.48
N ILE A 343 3.83 -3.72 -20.43
CA ILE A 343 2.91 -3.81 -19.29
C ILE A 343 2.85 -2.47 -18.55
N LEU A 344 4.01 -1.88 -18.23
CA LEU A 344 4.10 -0.59 -17.55
C LEU A 344 3.47 0.53 -18.39
N LYS A 345 3.74 0.58 -19.70
CA LYS A 345 3.16 1.55 -20.62
C LYS A 345 1.64 1.44 -20.63
N GLN A 346 1.10 0.23 -20.72
CA GLN A 346 -0.34 0.01 -20.73
C GLN A 346 -1.01 0.38 -19.39
N TRP A 347 -0.34 0.14 -18.27
CA TRP A 347 -0.81 0.58 -16.96
C TRP A 347 -0.69 2.09 -16.75
N SER A 348 0.24 2.76 -17.44
CA SER A 348 0.50 4.20 -17.28
C SER A 348 -0.47 5.14 -18.01
N LYS A 349 -1.10 4.72 -19.12
CA LYS A 349 -1.99 5.55 -19.97
C LYS A 349 -1.52 7.02 -20.14
N ALA A 350 -0.22 7.26 -20.25
CA ALA A 350 0.35 8.57 -20.58
C ALA A 350 1.19 8.41 -21.85
N ASP A 351 0.80 9.12 -22.90
CA ASP A 351 1.57 9.21 -24.13
C ASP A 351 2.94 9.86 -23.86
N ASN A 352 3.95 9.30 -24.53
CA ASN A 352 5.36 9.70 -24.55
C ASN A 352 6.19 9.39 -23.31
N VAL A 353 6.67 8.14 -23.23
CA VAL A 353 7.92 7.82 -22.53
C VAL A 353 8.95 7.36 -23.56
N VAL A 354 9.97 8.18 -23.79
CA VAL A 354 11.22 7.78 -24.46
C VAL A 354 12.19 7.36 -23.37
N TYR A 355 12.60 6.09 -23.37
CA TYR A 355 13.60 5.56 -22.44
C TYR A 355 14.99 5.56 -23.10
N ASN A 356 16.02 6.02 -22.39
CA ASN A 356 17.42 5.80 -22.78
C ASN A 356 18.07 4.70 -21.90
N HIS A 357 19.13 4.07 -22.42
CA HIS A 357 19.77 2.83 -21.94
C HIS A 357 20.39 2.87 -20.52
N SER A 358 20.25 3.96 -19.77
CA SER A 358 20.81 4.12 -18.41
C SER A 358 19.77 4.12 -17.29
N GLY A 359 18.50 3.81 -17.57
CA GLY A 359 17.48 3.60 -16.51
C GLY A 359 17.15 4.84 -15.66
N THR A 360 17.57 6.03 -16.09
CA THR A 360 17.21 7.31 -15.48
C THR A 360 16.24 8.04 -16.41
N SER A 361 15.04 8.34 -15.93
CA SER A 361 14.07 9.16 -16.65
C SER A 361 14.51 10.62 -16.58
N TYR A 362 14.82 11.22 -17.72
CA TYR A 362 14.80 12.67 -17.88
C TYR A 362 13.58 13.06 -18.71
N PHE A 363 12.78 13.96 -18.17
CA PHE A 363 11.73 14.66 -18.90
C PHE A 363 12.41 15.65 -19.87
N TYR A 364 12.21 15.46 -21.17
CA TYR A 364 12.34 16.55 -22.14
C TYR A 364 11.15 16.55 -23.09
N GLY A 365 10.52 17.72 -23.16
CA GLY A 365 9.41 18.03 -24.04
C GLY A 365 9.11 19.51 -23.98
N LYS A 366 10.10 20.33 -24.40
CA LYS A 366 9.85 21.70 -24.86
C LYS A 366 8.83 21.62 -26.01
N SER A 367 7.77 22.40 -25.92
CA SER A 367 7.14 22.98 -27.11
C SER A 367 7.44 24.47 -27.09
N MET A 368 8.33 24.91 -27.98
CA MET A 368 8.32 26.28 -28.49
C MET A 368 7.49 26.27 -29.77
N ASN A 369 6.53 27.18 -29.79
CA ASN A 369 5.94 27.90 -30.93
C ASN A 369 5.21 27.11 -32.03
N GLY A 370 3.88 27.19 -31.93
CA GLY A 370 2.97 27.47 -33.03
C GLY A 370 1.91 28.43 -32.51
#